data_AF-A0A832PDW2-F1
#
_entry.id   AF-A0A832PDW2-F1
#
_cell.length_a   1.000
_cell.length_b   1.000
_cell.length_c   1.000
_cell.angle_alpha   90.00
_cell.angle_beta   90.00
_cell.angle_gamma   90.00
#
_symmetry.space_group_name_H-M   'P 1'
#
loop_
_entity.id
_entity.type
_entity.pdbx_description
1 polymer ?
#
loop_
_entity_poly.entity_id
_entity_poly.type
_entity_poly.pdbx_seq_one_letter_code
_entity_poly.pdbx_strand_id
1 'polypeptide(L)'
;MSLIITYVSSKGCVIIGDRRKIAYLGSAQNRRELERELYEGNIKTEEELRSRAEQLGITLNITDDARKVRSIGDIVVGEVSFKTPFEAKRRRIYATTGAYQVIELIGSNITKFEKGESSIVIFGNKITKKLASKLLKKYWKKKTSLKEVSKLLKRVLEEVAARTPTISPEYDMYIKTPRLDKREAHRLLRETILRDVKTLQKWRAKLQRELIKRSEQIKMASKIIKEGKVGQVINIDNDKIEVKLAPNVEAFNIKWKRVAKPGENVLMLKEKPGKVNVGDLVVIEDENLQIKDKKIPLQCNVILCRT
;
A
#
# COMPACT_ATOMS: atom_id res chain seq x y z
N MET A 1 9.25 -8.17 -8.55
CA MET A 1 10.62 -8.71 -8.42
C MET A 1 11.56 -7.57 -8.08
N SER A 2 12.75 -7.86 -7.57
CA SER A 2 13.70 -6.83 -7.16
C SER A 2 15.14 -7.31 -7.35
N LEU A 3 16.07 -6.37 -7.41
CA LEU A 3 17.49 -6.60 -7.26
C LEU A 3 18.03 -5.58 -6.26
N ILE A 4 18.55 -6.09 -5.14
CA ILE A 4 19.29 -5.30 -4.16
C ILE A 4 20.65 -5.96 -4.00
N ILE A 5 21.72 -5.18 -4.13
CA ILE A 5 23.08 -5.65 -3.92
C ILE A 5 23.68 -4.85 -2.78
N THR A 6 24.15 -5.54 -1.75
CA THR A 6 24.80 -4.94 -0.57
C THR A 6 26.22 -5.44 -0.48
N TYR A 7 27.19 -4.54 -0.51
CA TYR A 7 28.59 -4.83 -0.19
C TYR A 7 28.89 -4.35 1.23
N VAL A 8 29.54 -5.19 2.02
CA VAL A 8 29.94 -4.90 3.38
C VAL A 8 31.43 -5.20 3.54
N SER A 9 32.19 -4.28 4.12
CA SER A 9 33.58 -4.49 4.49
C SER A 9 33.94 -3.73 5.77
N SER A 10 35.14 -4.00 6.30
CA SER A 10 35.71 -3.24 7.42
C SER A 10 35.88 -1.74 7.15
N LYS A 11 35.85 -1.30 5.87
CA LYS A 11 35.96 0.12 5.49
C LYS A 11 34.60 0.82 5.37
N GLY A 12 33.51 0.06 5.35
CA GLY A 12 32.15 0.58 5.21
C GLY A 12 31.24 -0.35 4.42
N CYS A 13 30.06 0.14 4.06
CA CYS A 13 29.11 -0.60 3.25
C CYS A 13 28.52 0.25 2.11
N VAL A 14 28.10 -0.44 1.05
CA VAL A 14 27.39 0.14 -0.09
C VAL A 14 26.15 -0.70 -0.34
N ILE A 15 25.00 -0.07 -0.49
CA ILE A 15 23.78 -0.73 -0.95
C ILE A 15 23.28 -0.04 -2.22
N ILE A 16 22.79 -0.84 -3.16
CA ILE A 16 22.05 -0.36 -4.33
C ILE A 16 20.78 -1.20 -4.49
N GLY A 17 19.68 -0.58 -4.90
CA GLY A 17 18.44 -1.28 -5.20
C GLY A 17 17.68 -0.62 -6.34
N ASP A 18 17.08 -1.44 -7.19
CA ASP A 18 16.24 -0.98 -8.31
C ASP A 18 14.91 -0.40 -7.83
N ARG A 19 14.24 0.41 -8.65
CA ARG A 19 12.97 1.06 -8.28
C ARG A 19 11.72 0.41 -8.90
N ARG A 20 11.86 -0.73 -9.59
CA ARG A 20 10.73 -1.36 -10.30
C ARG A 20 9.72 -1.96 -9.33
N LYS A 21 8.44 -1.71 -9.55
CA LYS A 21 7.33 -2.39 -8.91
C LYS A 21 6.34 -2.83 -9.98
N ILE A 22 6.02 -4.11 -9.96
CA ILE A 22 5.05 -4.73 -10.87
C ILE A 22 3.94 -5.34 -10.03
N ALA A 23 2.72 -4.91 -10.27
CA ALA A 23 1.52 -5.57 -9.79
C ALA A 23 0.90 -6.39 -10.92
N TYR A 24 0.58 -7.64 -10.60
CA TYR A 24 -0.05 -8.60 -11.52
C TYR A 24 -1.49 -8.82 -11.05
N LEU A 25 -2.46 -8.42 -11.88
CA LEU A 25 -3.89 -8.60 -11.62
C LEU A 25 -4.43 -9.64 -12.59
N GLY A 26 -4.98 -10.72 -12.06
CA GLY A 26 -5.44 -11.86 -12.85
C GLY A 26 -5.48 -13.15 -12.02
N SER A 27 -5.86 -14.26 -12.66
CA SER A 27 -5.97 -15.57 -11.99
C SER A 27 -4.63 -15.99 -11.37
N ALA A 28 -4.67 -16.77 -10.28
CA ALA A 28 -3.45 -17.24 -9.63
C ALA A 28 -2.63 -18.17 -10.53
N GLN A 29 -3.31 -18.96 -11.39
CA GLN A 29 -2.68 -19.89 -12.32
C GLN A 29 -1.90 -19.13 -13.40
N ASN A 30 -2.55 -18.18 -14.08
CA ASN A 30 -1.94 -17.42 -15.17
C ASN A 30 -0.76 -16.59 -14.65
N ARG A 31 -0.89 -16.00 -13.45
CA ARG A 31 0.22 -15.28 -12.80
C ARG A 31 1.44 -16.17 -12.54
N ARG A 32 1.23 -17.42 -12.13
CA ARG A 32 2.34 -18.38 -11.95
C ARG A 32 2.98 -18.76 -13.27
N GLU A 33 2.19 -18.91 -14.33
CA GLU A 33 2.69 -19.20 -15.68
C GLU A 33 3.57 -18.05 -16.20
N LEU A 34 3.07 -16.81 -16.15
CA LEU A 34 3.84 -15.63 -16.53
C LEU A 34 5.12 -15.47 -15.70
N GLU A 35 5.02 -15.69 -14.38
CA GLU A 35 6.18 -15.63 -13.48
C GLU A 35 7.22 -16.73 -13.80
N ARG A 36 6.77 -17.94 -14.15
CA ARG A 36 7.66 -19.02 -14.60
C ARG A 36 8.39 -18.64 -15.88
N GLU A 37 7.71 -18.13 -16.90
CA GLU A 37 8.32 -17.72 -18.17
C GLU A 37 9.32 -16.58 -17.97
N LEU A 38 8.99 -15.62 -17.10
CA LEU A 38 9.93 -14.59 -16.66
C LEU A 38 11.16 -15.20 -15.98
N TYR A 39 10.98 -16.23 -15.15
CA TYR A 39 12.05 -16.94 -14.43
C TYR A 39 12.83 -17.98 -15.24
N GLU A 40 12.37 -18.31 -16.43
CA GLU A 40 13.13 -19.09 -17.42
C GLU A 40 13.94 -18.16 -18.34
N GLY A 41 13.60 -16.88 -18.37
CA GLY A 41 14.28 -15.87 -19.21
C GLY A 41 13.71 -15.81 -20.63
N ASN A 42 12.50 -16.34 -20.83
CA ASN A 42 11.78 -16.31 -22.10
C ASN A 42 11.30 -14.89 -22.44
N ILE A 43 11.14 -14.04 -21.41
CA ILE A 43 10.71 -12.65 -21.53
C ILE A 43 11.85 -11.71 -21.14
N LYS A 44 12.32 -10.93 -22.10
CA LYS A 44 13.51 -10.06 -22.00
C LYS A 44 13.17 -8.58 -22.04
N THR A 45 12.09 -8.19 -22.70
CA THR A 45 11.67 -6.78 -22.81
C THR A 45 10.35 -6.50 -22.10
N GLU A 46 10.05 -5.21 -21.89
CA GLU A 46 8.79 -4.81 -21.26
C GLU A 46 7.60 -5.03 -22.21
N GLU A 47 7.81 -4.85 -23.50
CA GLU A 47 6.83 -5.10 -24.56
C GLU A 47 6.45 -6.58 -24.61
N GLU A 48 7.44 -7.48 -24.56
CA GLU A 48 7.21 -8.94 -24.48
C GLU A 48 6.42 -9.30 -23.20
N LEU A 49 6.76 -8.68 -22.07
CA LEU A 49 6.06 -8.89 -20.80
C LEU A 49 4.58 -8.44 -20.91
N ARG A 50 4.33 -7.28 -21.50
CA ARG A 50 2.96 -6.76 -21.68
C ARG A 50 2.14 -7.64 -22.63
N SER A 51 2.71 -7.98 -23.78
CA SER A 51 2.06 -8.85 -24.77
C SER A 51 1.72 -10.22 -24.16
N ARG A 52 2.68 -10.84 -23.46
CA ARG A 52 2.45 -12.15 -22.84
C ARG A 52 1.45 -12.09 -21.69
N ALA A 53 1.46 -11.02 -20.90
CA ALA A 53 0.47 -10.82 -19.85
C ALA A 53 -0.94 -10.65 -20.42
N GLU A 54 -1.10 -9.90 -21.51
CA GLU A 54 -2.37 -9.73 -22.21
C GLU A 54 -2.93 -11.06 -22.73
N GLN A 55 -2.10 -11.88 -23.38
CA GLN A 55 -2.49 -13.23 -23.82
C GLN A 55 -2.98 -14.12 -22.68
N LEU A 56 -2.43 -13.94 -21.48
CA LEU A 56 -2.79 -14.67 -20.28
C LEU A 56 -3.94 -13.99 -19.50
N GLY A 57 -4.54 -12.92 -20.02
CA GLY A 57 -5.59 -12.17 -19.34
C GLY A 57 -5.12 -11.53 -18.02
N ILE A 58 -3.87 -11.12 -17.95
CA ILE A 58 -3.25 -10.48 -16.78
C ILE A 58 -3.07 -8.99 -17.07
N THR A 59 -3.68 -8.15 -16.25
CA THR A 59 -3.40 -6.71 -16.25
C THR A 59 -2.14 -6.43 -15.45
N LEU A 60 -1.19 -5.73 -16.07
CA LEU A 60 0.04 -5.29 -15.44
C LEU A 60 -0.04 -3.82 -15.04
N ASN A 61 0.39 -3.51 -13.83
CA ASN A 61 0.74 -2.15 -13.43
C ASN A 61 2.23 -2.10 -13.09
N ILE A 62 3.00 -1.42 -13.95
CA ILE A 62 4.46 -1.31 -13.88
C ILE A 62 4.80 0.14 -13.53
N THR A 63 5.61 0.32 -12.48
CA THR A 63 6.04 1.62 -11.96
C THR A 63 7.51 1.55 -11.55
N ASP A 64 8.20 2.69 -11.57
CA ASP A 64 9.61 2.83 -11.19
C ASP A 64 9.80 3.76 -9.98
N ASP A 65 8.80 3.82 -9.10
CA ASP A 65 8.76 4.70 -7.94
C ASP A 65 9.15 4.03 -6.61
N ALA A 66 9.45 2.72 -6.63
CA ALA A 66 9.61 1.96 -5.39
C ALA A 66 10.95 2.22 -4.70
N ARG A 67 10.89 2.68 -3.44
CA ARG A 67 12.07 2.80 -2.58
C ARG A 67 12.40 1.46 -1.91
N LYS A 68 13.28 0.67 -2.53
CA LYS A 68 13.66 -0.66 -2.01
C LYS A 68 14.84 -0.62 -1.05
N VAL A 69 15.65 0.43 -1.15
CA VAL A 69 16.78 0.67 -0.24
C VAL A 69 16.63 2.04 0.42
N ARG A 70 17.09 2.15 1.66
CA ARG A 70 17.03 3.39 2.45
C ARG A 70 18.20 3.46 3.44
N SER A 71 18.37 4.63 4.05
CA SER A 71 19.31 4.84 5.14
C SER A 71 18.57 5.11 6.46
N ILE A 72 19.09 4.60 7.58
CA ILE A 72 18.63 4.91 8.94
C ILE A 72 19.88 5.18 9.78
N GLY A 73 20.18 6.47 10.05
CA GLY A 73 21.44 6.85 10.70
C GLY A 73 22.65 6.29 9.95
N ASP A 74 23.48 5.51 10.65
CA ASP A 74 24.69 4.88 10.13
C ASP A 74 24.48 3.48 9.51
N ILE A 75 23.22 3.11 9.27
CA ILE A 75 22.83 1.83 8.69
C ILE A 75 22.16 2.05 7.34
N VAL A 76 22.43 1.14 6.41
CA VAL A 76 21.66 0.96 5.18
C VAL A 76 20.70 -0.21 5.31
N VAL A 77 19.51 -0.07 4.73
CA VAL A 77 18.46 -1.08 4.77
C VAL A 77 17.98 -1.40 3.37
N GLY A 78 17.96 -2.68 3.00
CA GLY A 78 17.34 -3.17 1.78
C GLY A 78 16.15 -4.07 2.09
N GLU A 79 15.03 -3.90 1.39
CA GLU A 79 13.81 -4.69 1.59
C GLU A 79 13.30 -5.27 0.27
N VAL A 80 13.09 -6.59 0.27
CA VAL A 80 12.24 -7.24 -0.72
C VAL A 80 10.99 -7.74 -0.04
N SER A 81 9.85 -7.55 -0.70
CA SER A 81 8.54 -7.95 -0.15
C SER A 81 7.77 -8.78 -1.16
N PHE A 82 7.09 -9.79 -0.65
CA PHE A 82 6.08 -10.55 -1.36
C PHE A 82 4.74 -10.37 -0.65
N LYS A 83 3.69 -10.06 -1.42
CA LYS A 83 2.35 -9.81 -0.90
C LYS A 83 1.34 -10.64 -1.67
N THR A 84 0.52 -11.38 -0.93
CA THR A 84 -0.72 -12.01 -1.39
C THR A 84 -1.90 -11.29 -0.72
N PRO A 85 -3.16 -11.61 -1.08
CA PRO A 85 -4.32 -11.08 -0.37
C PRO A 85 -4.32 -11.39 1.14
N PHE A 86 -3.68 -12.50 1.57
CA PHE A 86 -3.73 -12.99 2.95
C PHE A 86 -2.41 -12.80 3.71
N GLU A 87 -1.28 -12.69 3.01
CA GLU A 87 0.02 -12.74 3.65
C GLU A 87 0.98 -11.70 3.06
N ALA A 88 1.76 -11.06 3.94
CA ALA A 88 2.83 -10.16 3.56
C ALA A 88 4.14 -10.66 4.17
N LYS A 89 5.01 -11.22 3.32
CA LYS A 89 6.37 -11.63 3.68
C LYS A 89 7.35 -10.54 3.27
N ARG A 90 8.31 -10.24 4.15
CA ARG A 90 9.38 -9.29 3.86
C ARG A 90 10.71 -9.91 4.25
N ARG A 91 11.73 -9.68 3.44
CA ARG A 91 13.10 -10.01 3.78
C ARG A 91 13.90 -8.72 3.74
N ARG A 92 14.57 -8.41 4.84
CA ARG A 92 15.34 -7.18 5.01
C ARG A 92 16.79 -7.49 5.32
N ILE A 93 17.69 -6.72 4.72
CA ILE A 93 19.09 -6.64 5.13
C ILE A 93 19.31 -5.28 5.79
N TYR A 94 19.99 -5.29 6.92
CA TYR A 94 20.52 -4.13 7.61
C TYR A 94 22.04 -4.26 7.58
N ALA A 95 22.75 -3.26 7.09
CA ALA A 95 24.21 -3.32 6.99
C ALA A 95 24.85 -2.01 7.45
N THR A 96 26.04 -2.13 8.01
CA THR A 96 26.92 -1.01 8.39
C THR A 96 28.38 -1.42 8.18
N THR A 97 29.35 -0.62 8.61
CA THR A 97 30.77 -0.99 8.54
C THR A 97 31.01 -2.33 9.24
N GLY A 98 31.61 -3.28 8.53
CA GLY A 98 32.06 -4.57 9.06
C GLY A 98 30.99 -5.62 9.34
N ALA A 99 29.69 -5.29 9.30
CA ALA A 99 28.64 -6.22 9.69
C ALA A 99 27.31 -6.02 8.94
N TYR A 100 26.54 -7.11 8.84
CA TYR A 100 25.14 -7.08 8.45
C TYR A 100 24.28 -8.05 9.27
N GLN A 101 22.98 -7.79 9.25
CA GLN A 101 21.95 -8.68 9.78
C GLN A 101 20.81 -8.78 8.76
N VAL A 102 20.35 -10.00 8.51
CA VAL A 102 19.20 -10.28 7.64
C VAL A 102 18.05 -10.78 8.50
N ILE A 103 16.87 -10.23 8.29
CA ILE A 103 15.64 -10.69 8.95
C ILE A 103 14.58 -11.05 7.92
N GLU A 104 13.75 -12.02 8.28
CA GLU A 104 12.51 -12.31 7.58
C GLU A 104 11.34 -11.97 8.50
N LEU A 105 10.32 -11.32 7.92
CA LEU A 105 9.12 -10.88 8.60
C LEU A 105 7.91 -11.53 7.94
N ILE A 106 7.02 -12.13 8.75
CA ILE A 106 5.65 -12.43 8.35
C ILE A 106 4.74 -11.46 9.10
N GLY A 107 4.05 -10.60 8.37
CA GLY A 107 3.28 -9.52 8.96
C GLY A 107 4.20 -8.47 9.61
N SER A 108 4.31 -8.53 10.94
CA SER A 108 5.19 -7.69 11.76
C SER A 108 6.13 -8.49 12.67
N ASN A 109 6.10 -9.83 12.56
CA ASN A 109 6.84 -10.72 13.44
C ASN A 109 8.11 -11.17 12.74
N ILE A 110 9.24 -11.10 13.44
CA ILE A 110 10.51 -11.64 12.97
C ILE A 110 10.44 -13.17 13.06
N THR A 111 10.54 -13.84 11.92
CA THR A 111 10.50 -15.31 11.84
C THR A 111 11.87 -15.91 11.58
N LYS A 112 12.79 -15.14 11.00
CA LYS A 112 14.17 -15.56 10.78
C LYS A 112 15.13 -14.43 11.06
N PHE A 113 16.29 -14.77 11.60
CA PHE A 113 17.37 -13.84 11.88
C PHE A 113 18.72 -14.47 11.52
N GLU A 114 19.50 -13.77 10.72
CA GLU A 114 20.85 -14.18 10.31
C GLU A 114 21.81 -13.00 10.54
N LYS A 115 23.05 -13.29 10.95
CA LYS A 115 24.12 -12.29 11.11
C LYS A 115 25.29 -12.66 10.20
N GLY A 116 26.01 -11.66 9.72
CA GLY A 116 27.25 -11.86 9.00
C GLY A 116 28.14 -10.64 9.02
N GLU A 117 29.32 -10.78 8.40
CA GLU A 117 30.40 -9.80 8.45
C GLU A 117 30.66 -9.23 7.04
N SER A 118 31.92 -9.11 6.63
CA SER A 118 32.26 -8.61 5.30
C SER A 118 31.81 -9.58 4.21
N SER A 119 30.89 -9.16 3.34
CA SER A 119 30.38 -9.99 2.24
C SER A 119 29.70 -9.15 1.15
N ILE A 120 29.32 -9.82 0.05
CA ILE A 120 28.34 -9.28 -0.89
C ILE A 120 27.04 -10.07 -0.72
N VAL A 121 25.97 -9.41 -0.31
CA VAL A 121 24.63 -9.99 -0.17
C VAL A 121 23.75 -9.51 -1.31
N ILE A 122 23.10 -10.45 -2.00
CA ILE A 122 22.20 -10.14 -3.13
C ILE A 122 20.79 -10.60 -2.77
N PHE A 123 19.84 -9.66 -2.76
CA PHE A 123 18.42 -9.99 -2.77
C PHE A 123 17.85 -9.86 -4.17
N GLY A 124 17.01 -10.83 -4.53
CA GLY A 124 16.37 -10.92 -5.82
C GLY A 124 15.83 -12.33 -6.07
N ASN A 125 15.17 -12.49 -7.21
CA ASN A 125 14.71 -13.79 -7.68
C ASN A 125 15.91 -14.64 -8.15
N LYS A 126 15.65 -15.88 -8.56
CA LYS A 126 16.69 -16.82 -8.98
C LYS A 126 17.50 -16.31 -10.19
N ILE A 127 16.84 -15.74 -11.21
CA ILE A 127 17.51 -15.18 -12.39
C ILE A 127 18.37 -13.98 -12.02
N THR A 128 17.78 -12.96 -11.37
CA THR A 128 18.47 -11.68 -11.14
C THR A 128 19.67 -11.88 -10.22
N LYS A 129 19.56 -12.77 -9.23
CA LYS A 129 20.71 -13.23 -8.44
C LYS A 129 21.78 -13.91 -9.29
N LYS A 130 21.41 -14.82 -10.18
CA LYS A 130 22.36 -15.53 -11.07
C LYS A 130 23.09 -14.56 -12.00
N LEU A 131 22.35 -13.66 -12.65
CA LEU A 131 22.91 -12.63 -13.53
C LEU A 131 23.84 -11.69 -12.77
N ALA A 132 23.38 -11.11 -11.66
CA ALA A 132 24.18 -10.21 -10.83
C ALA A 132 25.45 -10.90 -10.32
N SER A 133 25.35 -12.15 -9.85
CA SER A 133 26.51 -12.93 -9.38
C SER A 133 27.52 -13.19 -10.49
N LYS A 134 27.05 -13.51 -11.72
CA LYS A 134 27.92 -13.71 -12.89
C LYS A 134 28.66 -12.43 -13.25
N LEU A 135 27.97 -11.30 -13.29
CA LEU A 135 28.55 -9.99 -13.62
C LEU A 135 29.52 -9.51 -12.55
N LEU A 136 29.17 -9.70 -11.27
CA LEU A 136 30.08 -9.43 -10.15
C LEU A 136 31.36 -10.24 -10.31
N LYS A 137 31.28 -11.56 -10.48
CA LYS A 137 32.49 -12.40 -10.70
C LYS A 137 33.31 -11.95 -11.90
N LYS A 138 32.67 -11.57 -13.01
CA LYS A 138 33.34 -11.11 -14.24
C LYS A 138 34.10 -9.79 -14.04
N TYR A 139 33.51 -8.84 -13.32
CA TYR A 139 34.06 -7.49 -13.17
C TYR A 139 34.80 -7.26 -11.85
N TRP A 140 34.76 -8.23 -10.93
CA TRP A 140 35.47 -8.14 -9.68
C TRP A 140 36.97 -8.14 -9.94
N LYS A 141 37.59 -7.00 -9.66
CA LYS A 141 39.04 -6.83 -9.57
C LYS A 141 39.39 -6.60 -8.10
N LYS A 142 40.67 -6.63 -7.71
CA LYS A 142 41.07 -6.10 -6.39
C LYS A 142 40.61 -4.63 -6.30
N LYS A 143 39.48 -4.37 -5.65
CA LYS A 143 38.93 -3.03 -5.43
C LYS A 143 39.42 -2.51 -4.10
N THR A 144 39.89 -1.26 -4.07
CA THR A 144 40.56 -0.69 -2.89
C THR A 144 39.69 0.32 -2.17
N SER A 145 38.68 0.88 -2.84
CA SER A 145 37.77 1.90 -2.28
C SER A 145 36.28 1.59 -2.48
N LEU A 146 35.44 2.12 -1.59
CA LEU A 146 33.97 2.04 -1.71
C LEU A 146 33.44 2.74 -2.96
N LYS A 147 34.15 3.75 -3.48
CA LYS A 147 33.80 4.45 -4.72
C LYS A 147 33.95 3.57 -5.96
N GLU A 148 34.94 2.67 -5.98
CA GLU A 148 35.07 1.70 -7.07
C GLU A 148 34.02 0.60 -6.96
N VAL A 149 33.70 0.18 -5.73
CA VAL A 149 32.64 -0.79 -5.48
C VAL A 149 31.29 -0.22 -5.88
N SER A 150 30.97 1.03 -5.54
CA SER A 150 29.71 1.67 -5.91
C SER A 150 29.54 1.76 -7.43
N LYS A 151 30.58 2.15 -8.16
CA LYS A 151 30.60 2.13 -9.64
C LYS A 151 30.37 0.73 -10.20
N LEU A 152 30.97 -0.30 -9.60
CA LEU A 152 30.76 -1.68 -10.01
C LEU A 152 29.31 -2.12 -9.76
N LEU A 153 28.76 -1.87 -8.57
CA LEU A 153 27.40 -2.25 -8.23
C LEU A 153 26.37 -1.56 -9.14
N LYS A 154 26.59 -0.27 -9.45
CA LYS A 154 25.80 0.47 -10.45
C LYS A 154 25.80 -0.25 -11.80
N ARG A 155 26.98 -0.51 -12.34
CA ARG A 155 27.14 -1.20 -13.64
C ARG A 155 26.46 -2.57 -13.66
N VAL A 156 26.60 -3.35 -12.58
CA VAL A 156 25.94 -4.65 -12.47
C VAL A 156 24.42 -4.50 -12.51
N LEU A 157 23.85 -3.53 -11.78
CA LEU A 157 22.40 -3.30 -11.78
C LEU A 157 21.91 -2.89 -13.18
N GLU A 158 22.58 -1.96 -13.84
CA GLU A 158 22.26 -1.50 -15.21
C GLU A 158 22.32 -2.65 -16.22
N GLU A 159 23.37 -3.48 -16.18
CA GLU A 159 23.50 -4.63 -17.08
C GLU A 159 22.47 -5.75 -16.79
N VAL A 160 21.95 -5.84 -15.55
CA VAL A 160 20.82 -6.74 -15.26
C VAL A 160 19.50 -6.13 -15.76
N ALA A 161 19.27 -4.83 -15.54
CA ALA A 161 18.07 -4.13 -16.01
C ALA A 161 17.92 -4.25 -17.54
N ALA A 162 19.02 -4.17 -18.28
CA ALA A 162 19.02 -4.35 -19.74
C ALA A 162 18.67 -5.78 -20.22
N ARG A 163 18.60 -6.77 -19.33
CA ARG A 163 18.38 -8.20 -19.65
C ARG A 163 17.04 -8.74 -19.17
N THR A 164 16.27 -7.96 -18.42
CA THR A 164 14.98 -8.38 -17.90
C THR A 164 14.08 -7.18 -17.65
N PRO A 165 12.78 -7.25 -17.98
CA PRO A 165 11.85 -6.13 -17.73
C PRO A 165 11.56 -5.93 -16.24
N THR A 166 12.00 -6.87 -15.41
CA THR A 166 11.60 -6.98 -14.01
C THR A 166 12.40 -6.09 -13.06
N ILE A 167 13.45 -5.44 -13.59
CA ILE A 167 14.39 -4.57 -12.88
C ILE A 167 14.41 -3.21 -13.57
N SER A 168 14.37 -2.15 -12.78
CA SER A 168 14.45 -0.78 -13.28
C SER A 168 15.88 -0.40 -13.60
N PRO A 169 16.12 0.40 -14.65
CA PRO A 169 17.39 1.13 -14.78
C PRO A 169 17.56 2.21 -13.70
N GLU A 170 16.46 2.72 -13.13
CA GLU A 170 16.52 3.65 -12.00
C GLU A 170 16.81 2.91 -10.69
N TYR A 171 17.63 3.54 -9.86
CA TYR A 171 18.08 2.95 -8.61
C TYR A 171 18.26 4.00 -7.51
N ASP A 172 18.17 3.52 -6.26
CA ASP A 172 18.64 4.23 -5.09
C ASP A 172 19.97 3.61 -4.63
N MET A 173 20.89 4.43 -4.14
CA MET A 173 22.19 3.98 -3.62
C MET A 173 22.59 4.74 -2.35
N TYR A 174 23.11 4.00 -1.36
CA TYR A 174 23.63 4.59 -0.13
C TYR A 174 25.00 4.00 0.22
N ILE A 175 25.87 4.83 0.78
CA ILE A 175 27.20 4.46 1.25
C ILE A 175 27.32 4.89 2.72
N LYS A 176 27.86 4.01 3.57
CA LYS A 176 28.12 4.32 4.99
C LYS A 176 29.52 3.88 5.40
N THR A 177 30.19 4.75 6.14
CA THR A 177 31.57 4.56 6.64
C THR A 177 31.71 4.93 8.12
N PRO A 178 30.76 4.57 9.03
CA PRO A 178 30.96 4.83 10.45
C PRO A 178 32.18 4.05 10.95
N ARG A 179 32.90 4.62 11.91
CA ARG A 179 33.98 3.93 12.61
C ARG A 179 33.36 3.14 13.75
N LEU A 180 33.32 1.83 13.63
CA LEU A 180 32.70 0.92 14.58
C LEU A 180 33.59 -0.30 14.74
N ASP A 181 33.72 -0.80 15.95
CA ASP A 181 34.17 -2.17 16.16
C ASP A 181 33.07 -3.18 15.82
N LYS A 182 33.42 -4.47 15.79
CA LYS A 182 32.50 -5.56 15.45
C LYS A 182 31.31 -5.68 16.41
N ARG A 183 31.55 -5.48 17.71
CA ARG A 183 30.52 -5.57 18.76
C ARG A 183 29.56 -4.39 18.65
N GLU A 184 30.09 -3.19 18.46
CA GLU A 184 29.34 -1.96 18.22
C GLU A 184 28.48 -2.06 16.97
N ALA A 185 29.04 -2.53 15.86
CA ALA A 185 28.31 -2.71 14.61
C ALA A 185 27.10 -3.64 14.77
N HIS A 186 27.28 -4.82 15.37
CA HIS A 186 26.16 -5.74 15.60
C HIS A 186 25.14 -5.23 16.61
N ARG A 187 25.58 -4.48 17.63
CA ARG A 187 24.67 -3.83 18.60
C ARG A 187 23.82 -2.77 17.91
N LEU A 188 24.45 -1.87 17.15
CA LEU A 188 23.78 -0.83 16.37
C LEU A 188 22.72 -1.41 15.42
N LEU A 189 23.08 -2.48 14.70
CA LEU A 189 22.15 -3.20 13.82
C LEU A 189 20.95 -3.76 14.58
N ARG A 190 21.19 -4.44 15.69
CA ARG A 190 20.11 -5.06 16.49
C ARG A 190 19.14 -4.02 17.05
N GLU A 191 19.66 -2.96 17.67
CA GLU A 191 18.83 -1.89 18.22
C GLU A 191 17.99 -1.21 17.13
N THR A 192 18.59 -0.98 15.96
CA THR A 192 17.91 -0.35 14.82
C THR A 192 16.81 -1.25 14.25
N ILE A 193 17.07 -2.56 14.14
CA ILE A 193 16.05 -3.54 13.71
C ILE A 193 14.84 -3.50 14.64
N LEU A 194 15.06 -3.54 15.96
CA LEU A 194 13.96 -3.51 16.93
C LEU A 194 13.13 -2.23 16.82
N ARG A 195 13.78 -1.06 16.68
CA ARG A 195 13.09 0.22 16.49
C ARG A 195 12.31 0.28 15.17
N ASP A 196 12.91 -0.18 14.07
CA ASP A 196 12.28 -0.18 12.75
C ASP A 196 11.07 -1.13 12.70
N VAL A 197 11.19 -2.34 13.28
CA VAL A 197 10.07 -3.29 13.38
C VAL A 197 8.95 -2.74 14.28
N LYS A 198 9.28 -2.10 15.40
CA LYS A 198 8.27 -1.45 16.26
C LYS A 198 7.54 -0.32 15.54
N THR A 199 8.25 0.44 14.70
CA THR A 199 7.65 1.48 13.85
C THR A 199 6.70 0.86 12.82
N LEU A 200 7.10 -0.24 12.19
CA LEU A 200 6.26 -0.99 11.27
C LEU A 200 4.97 -1.51 11.96
N GLN A 201 5.09 -2.04 13.18
CA GLN A 201 3.94 -2.50 13.97
C GLN A 201 2.94 -1.36 14.23
N LYS A 202 3.43 -0.20 14.71
CA LYS A 202 2.59 0.97 14.96
C LYS A 202 1.88 1.46 13.69
N TRP A 203 2.61 1.52 12.58
CA TRP A 203 2.05 1.91 11.29
C TRP A 203 0.95 0.94 10.83
N ARG A 204 1.15 -0.37 10.98
CA ARG A 204 0.12 -1.37 10.63
C ARG A 204 -1.11 -1.28 11.53
N ALA A 205 -0.95 -1.06 12.83
CA ALA A 205 -2.07 -0.85 13.74
C ALA A 205 -2.87 0.42 13.41
N LYS A 206 -2.20 1.49 12.95
CA LYS A 206 -2.86 2.69 12.43
C LYS A 206 -3.67 2.37 11.16
N LEU A 207 -3.05 1.72 10.18
CA LEU A 207 -3.74 1.32 8.94
C LEU A 207 -4.95 0.42 9.20
N GLN A 208 -4.84 -0.56 10.10
CA GLN A 208 -5.95 -1.44 10.44
C GLN A 208 -7.14 -0.64 10.99
N ARG A 209 -6.89 0.32 11.90
CA ARG A 209 -7.94 1.20 12.42
C ARG A 209 -8.56 2.07 11.32
N GLU A 210 -7.76 2.61 10.42
CA GLU A 210 -8.24 3.40 9.28
C GLU A 210 -9.10 2.56 8.32
N LEU A 211 -8.71 1.32 8.05
CA LEU A 211 -9.48 0.41 7.19
C LEU A 211 -10.82 0.03 7.82
N ILE A 212 -10.85 -0.27 9.13
CA ILE A 212 -12.11 -0.54 9.86
C ILE A 212 -13.03 0.68 9.76
N LYS A 213 -12.51 1.88 10.07
CA LYS A 213 -13.29 3.12 9.98
C LYS A 213 -13.83 3.37 8.56
N ARG A 214 -13.02 3.14 7.52
CA ARG A 214 -13.48 3.27 6.13
C ARG A 214 -14.53 2.23 5.77
N SER A 215 -14.38 0.99 6.22
CA SER A 215 -15.37 -0.07 6.01
C SER A 215 -16.72 0.28 6.64
N GLU A 216 -16.71 0.80 7.87
CA GLU A 216 -17.90 1.31 8.54
C GLU A 216 -18.55 2.45 7.75
N GLN A 217 -17.76 3.41 7.29
CA GLN A 217 -18.25 4.52 6.44
C GLN A 217 -18.86 4.02 5.13
N ILE A 218 -18.25 3.03 4.46
CA ILE A 218 -18.80 2.42 3.24
C ILE A 218 -20.12 1.71 3.53
N LYS A 219 -20.19 0.94 4.62
CA LYS A 219 -21.42 0.27 5.05
C LYS A 219 -22.53 1.29 5.32
N MET A 220 -22.20 2.37 6.02
CA MET A 220 -23.15 3.47 6.28
C MET A 220 -23.58 4.17 4.99
N ALA A 221 -22.66 4.44 4.06
CA ALA A 221 -22.99 5.05 2.76
C ALA A 221 -23.93 4.17 1.94
N SER A 222 -23.80 2.83 2.00
CA SER A 222 -24.71 1.90 1.32
C SER A 222 -26.14 1.92 1.87
N LYS A 223 -26.33 2.42 3.10
CA LYS A 223 -27.65 2.57 3.73
C LYS A 223 -28.34 3.89 3.37
N ILE A 224 -27.65 4.87 2.78
CA ILE A 224 -28.26 6.14 2.40
C ILE A 224 -29.46 5.87 1.50
N ILE A 225 -30.60 6.45 1.85
CA ILE A 225 -31.84 6.31 1.07
C ILE A 225 -31.66 7.14 -0.20
N LYS A 226 -31.60 6.47 -1.35
CA LYS A 226 -31.62 7.10 -2.67
C LYS A 226 -33.02 7.18 -3.27
N GLU A 227 -33.91 6.30 -2.79
CA GLU A 227 -35.28 6.20 -3.25
C GLU A 227 -36.17 5.58 -2.17
N GLY A 228 -37.40 6.07 -2.06
CA GLY A 228 -38.46 5.52 -1.24
C GLY A 228 -38.99 6.44 -0.13
N LYS A 229 -39.88 5.90 0.70
CA LYS A 229 -40.53 6.62 1.80
C LYS A 229 -39.55 6.98 2.91
N VAL A 230 -39.54 8.25 3.29
CA VAL A 230 -38.74 8.80 4.40
C VAL A 230 -39.57 8.91 5.67
N GLY A 231 -40.80 9.45 5.57
CA GLY A 231 -41.59 9.78 6.74
C GLY A 231 -42.89 10.51 6.43
N GLN A 232 -43.46 11.13 7.45
CA GLN A 232 -44.68 11.93 7.36
C GLN A 232 -44.52 13.26 8.08
N VAL A 233 -45.08 14.32 7.50
CA VAL A 233 -45.11 15.65 8.12
C VAL A 233 -46.01 15.62 9.35
N ILE A 234 -45.50 16.05 10.50
CA ILE A 234 -46.26 16.11 11.75
C ILE A 234 -46.48 17.53 12.26
N ASN A 235 -45.61 18.48 11.89
CA ASN A 235 -45.72 19.87 12.28
C ASN A 235 -45.10 20.78 11.22
N ILE A 236 -45.62 22.00 11.09
CA ILE A 236 -45.20 22.99 10.09
C ILE A 236 -45.13 24.36 10.76
N ASP A 237 -43.95 24.97 10.73
CA ASP A 237 -43.71 26.34 11.17
C ASP A 237 -43.03 27.11 10.04
N ASN A 238 -43.82 27.90 9.29
CA ASN A 238 -43.38 28.63 8.10
C ASN A 238 -42.71 27.71 7.05
N ASP A 239 -41.39 27.78 6.94
CA ASP A 239 -40.59 26.96 6.02
C ASP A 239 -39.94 25.76 6.71
N LYS A 240 -40.10 25.63 8.04
CA LYS A 240 -39.62 24.49 8.82
C LYS A 240 -40.70 23.41 8.89
N ILE A 241 -40.34 22.20 8.50
CA ILE A 241 -41.22 21.05 8.43
C ILE A 241 -40.64 19.97 9.34
N GLU A 242 -41.37 19.60 10.40
CA GLU A 242 -41.00 18.44 11.20
C GLU A 242 -41.57 17.17 10.58
N VAL A 243 -40.68 16.22 10.33
CA VAL A 243 -40.99 14.96 9.69
C VAL A 243 -40.72 13.83 10.67
N LYS A 244 -41.75 13.04 10.99
CA LYS A 244 -41.59 11.80 11.73
C LYS A 244 -41.06 10.72 10.79
N LEU A 245 -39.90 10.17 11.11
CA LEU A 245 -39.23 9.16 10.29
C LEU A 245 -40.04 7.86 10.25
N ALA A 246 -40.03 7.18 9.10
CA ALA A 246 -40.65 5.87 8.95
C ALA A 246 -39.93 4.80 9.80
N PRO A 247 -40.59 3.65 10.11
CA PRO A 247 -40.03 2.62 10.99
C PRO A 247 -38.71 1.99 10.54
N ASN A 248 -38.35 2.14 9.27
CA ASN A 248 -37.12 1.64 8.66
C ASN A 248 -36.13 2.76 8.31
N VAL A 249 -36.32 3.97 8.83
CA VAL A 249 -35.51 5.15 8.51
C VAL A 249 -34.91 5.75 9.77
N GLU A 250 -33.60 5.99 9.76
CA GLU A 250 -32.88 6.70 10.80
C GLU A 250 -32.06 7.85 10.20
N ALA A 251 -31.69 8.83 11.03
CA ALA A 251 -30.94 10.00 10.60
C ALA A 251 -29.59 10.11 11.30
N PHE A 252 -28.57 10.51 10.53
CA PHE A 252 -27.20 10.72 10.98
C PHE A 252 -26.72 12.12 10.64
N ASN A 253 -25.77 12.66 11.41
CA ASN A 253 -25.06 13.86 10.99
C ASN A 253 -23.91 13.53 10.02
N ILE A 254 -23.22 14.55 9.50
CA ILE A 254 -22.06 14.41 8.60
C ILE A 254 -20.87 13.61 9.19
N LYS A 255 -20.87 13.37 10.51
CA LYS A 255 -19.88 12.55 11.21
C LYS A 255 -20.38 11.12 11.47
N TRP A 256 -21.49 10.70 10.86
CA TRP A 256 -22.14 9.40 11.06
C TRP A 256 -22.56 9.12 12.51
N LYS A 257 -22.75 10.17 13.32
CA LYS A 257 -23.37 10.04 14.64
C LYS A 257 -24.88 10.09 14.46
N ARG A 258 -25.59 9.07 14.96
CA ARG A 258 -27.05 9.02 14.91
C ARG A 258 -27.64 10.22 15.65
N VAL A 259 -28.56 10.91 14.99
CA VAL A 259 -29.28 12.09 15.51
C VAL A 259 -30.78 11.83 15.67
N ALA A 260 -31.34 10.88 14.93
CA ALA A 260 -32.72 10.41 15.14
C ALA A 260 -32.85 8.91 14.82
N LYS A 261 -33.64 8.20 15.62
CA LYS A 261 -34.03 6.79 15.43
C LYS A 261 -35.30 6.70 14.57
N PRO A 262 -35.69 5.48 14.12
CA PRO A 262 -36.98 5.29 13.48
C PRO A 262 -38.14 5.76 14.36
N GLY A 263 -39.10 6.46 13.74
CA GLY A 263 -40.23 7.04 14.44
C GLY A 263 -39.93 8.33 15.24
N GLU A 264 -38.68 8.77 15.32
CA GLU A 264 -38.32 10.09 15.86
C GLU A 264 -38.43 11.17 14.76
N ASN A 265 -38.34 12.43 15.18
CA ASN A 265 -38.61 13.58 14.32
C ASN A 265 -37.31 14.19 13.80
N VAL A 266 -37.33 14.66 12.56
CA VAL A 266 -36.25 15.40 11.91
C VAL A 266 -36.81 16.69 11.33
N LEU A 267 -36.06 17.78 11.51
CA LEU A 267 -36.38 19.06 10.91
C LEU A 267 -35.89 19.12 9.46
N MET A 268 -36.79 19.50 8.56
CA MET A 268 -36.53 19.75 7.16
C MET A 268 -36.93 21.19 6.80
N LEU A 269 -36.34 21.75 5.75
CA LEU A 269 -36.60 23.09 5.26
C LEU A 269 -37.22 23.03 3.87
N LYS A 270 -38.28 23.79 3.64
CA LYS A 270 -38.94 23.94 2.35
C LYS A 270 -38.12 24.89 1.48
N GLU A 271 -37.78 24.50 0.24
CA GLU A 271 -37.00 25.36 -0.66
C GLU A 271 -37.85 26.28 -1.54
N LYS A 272 -39.10 25.88 -1.84
CA LYS A 272 -39.98 26.59 -2.77
C LYS A 272 -41.32 26.93 -2.13
N PRO A 273 -41.97 28.03 -2.54
CA PRO A 273 -43.35 28.32 -2.14
C PRO A 273 -44.26 27.16 -2.54
N GLY A 274 -45.09 26.70 -1.60
CA GLY A 274 -45.99 25.57 -1.81
C GLY A 274 -46.73 25.22 -0.53
N LYS A 275 -47.98 24.76 -0.68
CA LYS A 275 -48.83 24.39 0.47
C LYS A 275 -48.48 22.98 0.94
N VAL A 276 -47.79 22.85 2.06
CA VAL A 276 -47.55 21.57 2.75
C VAL A 276 -48.59 21.43 3.86
N ASN A 277 -49.11 20.22 4.06
CA ASN A 277 -50.09 19.91 5.10
C ASN A 277 -49.53 18.86 6.07
N VAL A 278 -50.02 18.88 7.31
CA VAL A 278 -49.76 17.79 8.26
C VAL A 278 -50.34 16.48 7.69
N GLY A 279 -49.56 15.40 7.78
CA GLY A 279 -49.87 14.09 7.20
C GLY A 279 -49.26 13.85 5.81
N ASP A 280 -48.75 14.88 5.13
CA ASP A 280 -48.11 14.73 3.82
C ASP A 280 -46.94 13.73 3.88
N LEU A 281 -46.80 12.89 2.85
CA LEU A 281 -45.73 11.90 2.74
C LEU A 281 -44.44 12.53 2.21
N VAL A 282 -43.35 12.28 2.92
CA VAL A 282 -42.00 12.67 2.49
C VAL A 282 -41.31 11.46 1.87
N VAL A 283 -40.77 11.65 0.67
CA VAL A 283 -40.08 10.62 -0.12
C VAL A 283 -38.78 11.16 -0.70
N ILE A 284 -37.88 10.26 -1.05
CA ILE A 284 -36.80 10.54 -1.99
C ILE A 284 -37.16 9.84 -3.29
N GLU A 285 -37.20 10.56 -4.40
CA GLU A 285 -37.43 10.05 -5.75
C GLU A 285 -36.47 10.78 -6.70
N ASP A 286 -35.76 10.03 -7.55
CA ASP A 286 -34.71 10.57 -8.43
C ASP A 286 -33.65 11.40 -7.66
N GLU A 287 -33.24 10.91 -6.48
CA GLU A 287 -32.33 11.59 -5.54
C GLU A 287 -32.83 12.94 -4.98
N ASN A 288 -34.09 13.32 -5.24
CA ASN A 288 -34.72 14.53 -4.71
C ASN A 288 -35.58 14.22 -3.49
N LEU A 289 -35.25 14.84 -2.34
CA LEU A 289 -36.08 14.81 -1.14
C LEU A 289 -37.26 15.76 -1.30
N GLN A 290 -38.49 15.25 -1.27
CA GLN A 290 -39.68 16.04 -1.58
C GLN A 290 -40.95 15.51 -0.91
N ILE A 291 -41.99 16.36 -0.93
CA ILE A 291 -43.36 15.93 -0.64
C ILE A 291 -43.91 15.17 -1.86
N LYS A 292 -44.29 13.90 -1.67
CA LYS A 292 -44.58 12.94 -2.77
C LYS A 292 -45.55 13.49 -3.83
N ASP A 293 -46.74 13.89 -3.41
CA ASP A 293 -47.82 14.26 -4.34
C ASP A 293 -47.66 15.67 -4.90
N LYS A 294 -46.94 16.53 -4.17
CA LYS A 294 -46.81 17.96 -4.49
C LYS A 294 -45.50 18.30 -5.19
N LYS A 295 -44.55 17.37 -5.20
CA LYS A 295 -43.18 17.54 -5.72
C LYS A 295 -42.50 18.81 -5.19
N ILE A 296 -42.79 19.15 -3.92
CA ILE A 296 -42.18 20.29 -3.24
C ILE A 296 -40.84 19.83 -2.66
N PRO A 297 -39.71 20.40 -3.10
CA PRO A 297 -38.39 19.99 -2.62
C PRO A 297 -38.15 20.44 -1.17
N LEU A 298 -37.49 19.56 -0.42
CA LEU A 298 -37.09 19.76 0.96
C LEU A 298 -35.57 19.61 1.10
N GLN A 299 -34.97 20.38 2.00
CA GLN A 299 -33.60 20.20 2.46
C GLN A 299 -33.58 19.67 3.89
N CYS A 300 -32.55 18.89 4.22
CA CYS A 300 -32.27 18.53 5.60
C CYS A 300 -30.75 18.49 5.85
N ASN A 301 -30.35 18.81 7.08
CA ASN A 301 -28.93 18.81 7.50
C ASN A 301 -28.47 17.46 8.05
N VAL A 302 -29.17 16.39 7.66
CA VAL A 302 -28.93 15.03 8.14
C VAL A 302 -28.87 14.07 6.96
N ILE A 303 -28.16 12.96 7.14
CA ILE A 303 -28.09 11.85 6.20
C ILE A 303 -29.18 10.85 6.61
N LEU A 304 -30.13 10.61 5.71
CA LEU A 304 -31.22 9.67 5.90
C LEU A 304 -30.80 8.28 5.44
N CYS A 305 -30.87 7.30 6.35
CA CYS A 305 -30.42 5.93 6.11
C CYS A 305 -31.52 4.92 6.40
N ARG A 306 -31.50 3.80 5.67
CA ARG A 306 -32.25 2.60 6.02
C ARG A 306 -31.59 1.90 7.22
N THR A 307 -32.40 1.41 8.15
CA THR A 307 -31.94 0.59 9.29
C THR A 307 -31.26 -0.70 8.84
#